data_AF-A0A2V5JGB7-F1
#
_entry.id   AF-A0A2V5JGB7-F1
#
_cell.length_a   1.000
_cell.length_b   1.000
_cell.length_c   1.000
_cell.angle_alpha   90.00
_cell.angle_beta   90.00
_cell.angle_gamma   90.00
#
_symmetry.space_group_name_H-M   'P 1'
#
loop_
_entity.id
_entity.type
_entity.pdbx_description
1 polymer ?
#
loop_
_entity_poly.entity_id
_entity_poly.type
_entity_poly.pdbx_seq_one_letter_code
_entity_poly.pdbx_strand_id
1 'polypeptide(L)'
;MDVAAAARLYGWNMLWRATGARNAGRALIDALGTPDEDIQMLAGMFLVRGADKAEPLLEEALARRKHLPKVITILADIGDPKYKPEFHRFTEDPDPAVADSARDALRVLEARQEPATSN
;
A
#
# COMPACT_ATOMS: atom_id res chain seq x y z
N MET A 1 12.77 -14.87 -10.19
CA MET A 1 13.72 -13.74 -10.01
C MET A 1 14.31 -13.25 -11.33
N ASP A 2 13.61 -12.33 -11.99
CA ASP A 2 14.22 -11.50 -13.02
C ASP A 2 15.05 -10.39 -12.35
N VAL A 3 16.37 -10.58 -12.34
CA VAL A 3 17.31 -9.67 -11.68
C VAL A 3 17.29 -8.27 -12.31
N ALA A 4 16.95 -8.16 -13.60
CA ALA A 4 16.87 -6.87 -14.29
C ALA A 4 15.61 -6.10 -13.88
N ALA A 5 14.49 -6.80 -13.69
CA ALA A 5 13.27 -6.21 -13.17
C ALA A 5 13.45 -5.72 -11.72
N ALA A 6 14.10 -6.52 -10.86
CA ALA A 6 14.41 -6.14 -9.50
C ALA A 6 15.35 -4.92 -9.44
N ALA A 7 16.43 -4.91 -10.24
CA ALA A 7 17.36 -3.77 -10.30
C ALA A 7 16.67 -2.48 -10.77
N ARG A 8 15.76 -2.58 -11.75
CA ARG A 8 14.96 -1.44 -12.21
C ARG A 8 14.05 -0.90 -11.10
N LEU A 9 13.43 -1.79 -10.34
CA LEU A 9 12.54 -1.44 -9.21
C LEU A 9 13.31 -0.76 -8.08
N TYR A 10 14.51 -1.24 -7.76
CA TYR A 10 15.44 -0.58 -6.83
C TYR A 10 15.86 0.81 -7.33
N GLY A 11 16.22 0.93 -8.60
CA GLY A 11 16.56 2.21 -9.22
C GLY A 11 15.41 3.21 -9.17
N TRP A 12 14.18 2.75 -9.43
CA TRP A 12 12.97 3.57 -9.33
C TRP A 12 12.65 3.98 -7.91
N ASN A 13 12.80 3.10 -6.92
CA ASN A 13 12.64 3.42 -5.51
C ASN A 13 13.67 4.46 -5.05
N MET A 14 14.95 4.33 -5.44
CA MET A 14 15.97 5.33 -5.13
C MET A 14 15.66 6.67 -5.78
N LEU A 15 15.30 6.67 -7.07
CA LEU A 15 14.95 7.88 -7.80
C LEU A 15 13.72 8.55 -7.18
N TRP A 16 12.70 7.78 -6.82
CA TRP A 16 11.50 8.28 -6.16
C TRP A 16 11.79 8.85 -4.78
N ARG A 17 12.63 8.20 -3.96
CA ARG A 17 13.04 8.75 -2.66
C ARG A 17 13.81 10.06 -2.82
N ALA A 18 14.68 10.16 -3.83
CA ALA A 18 15.50 11.34 -4.09
C ALA A 18 14.70 12.51 -4.71
N THR A 19 13.76 12.22 -5.61
CA THR A 19 13.07 13.25 -6.41
C THR A 19 11.62 13.50 -6.00
N GLY A 20 10.98 12.57 -5.27
CA GLY A 20 9.54 12.61 -5.01
C GLY A 20 8.69 12.46 -6.29
N ALA A 21 9.28 12.01 -7.41
CA ALA A 21 8.60 11.98 -8.69
C ALA A 21 7.40 11.01 -8.67
N ARG A 22 6.19 11.56 -8.78
CA ARG A 22 4.92 10.80 -8.79
C ARG A 22 4.89 9.70 -9.86
N ASN A 23 5.61 9.86 -10.97
CA ASN A 23 5.70 8.87 -12.04
C ASN A 23 6.38 7.57 -11.59
N ALA A 24 7.46 7.65 -10.80
CA ALA A 24 8.17 6.48 -10.29
C ALA A 24 7.30 5.73 -9.25
N GLY A 25 6.55 6.48 -8.45
CA GLY A 25 5.59 5.91 -7.51
C GLY A 25 4.39 5.24 -8.18
N ARG A 26 3.83 5.81 -9.25
CA ARG A 26 2.80 5.15 -10.07
C ARG A 26 3.28 3.82 -10.64
N ALA A 27 4.54 3.79 -11.04
CA ALA A 27 5.12 2.59 -11.61
C ALA A 27 5.36 1.48 -10.56
N LEU A 28 5.52 1.84 -9.26
CA LEU A 28 5.45 0.89 -8.15
C LEU A 28 4.02 0.37 -7.92
N ILE A 29 3.00 1.23 -8.05
CA ILE A 29 1.59 0.80 -7.99
C ILE A 29 1.25 -0.15 -9.14
N ASP A 30 1.75 0.12 -10.35
CA ASP A 30 1.59 -0.77 -11.50
C ASP A 30 2.28 -2.12 -11.27
N ALA A 31 3.43 -2.12 -10.58
CA ALA A 31 4.15 -3.33 -10.20
C ALA A 31 3.37 -4.22 -9.21
N LEU A 32 2.42 -3.68 -8.44
CA LEU A 32 1.54 -4.50 -7.59
C LEU A 32 0.62 -5.44 -8.40
N GLY A 33 0.43 -5.14 -9.68
CA GLY A 33 -0.37 -5.91 -10.63
C GLY A 33 0.43 -6.88 -11.50
N THR A 34 1.76 -6.93 -11.40
CA THR A 34 2.58 -7.83 -12.24
C THR A 34 2.42 -9.28 -11.79
N PRO A 35 2.46 -10.28 -12.67
CA PRO A 35 2.32 -11.69 -12.29
C PRO A 35 3.48 -12.23 -11.43
N ASP A 36 4.60 -11.51 -11.32
CA ASP A 36 5.75 -11.90 -10.51
C ASP A 36 5.55 -11.49 -9.04
N GLU A 37 5.42 -12.49 -8.16
CA GLU A 37 5.17 -12.32 -6.72
C GLU A 37 6.34 -11.61 -6.01
N ASP A 38 7.59 -11.86 -6.41
CA ASP A 38 8.77 -11.20 -5.83
C ASP A 38 8.71 -9.68 -6.09
N ILE A 39 8.35 -9.31 -7.31
CA ILE A 39 8.22 -7.92 -7.76
C ILE A 39 7.06 -7.23 -7.03
N GLN A 40 5.91 -7.91 -6.89
CA GLN A 40 4.78 -7.39 -6.15
C GLN A 40 5.13 -7.12 -4.68
N MET A 41 5.82 -8.06 -4.03
CA MET A 41 6.21 -7.94 -2.63
C MET A 41 7.19 -6.79 -2.42
N LEU A 42 8.21 -6.67 -3.28
CA LEU A 42 9.17 -5.56 -3.24
C LEU A 42 8.48 -4.20 -3.45
N ALA A 43 7.55 -4.11 -4.40
CA ALA A 43 6.78 -2.89 -4.63
C ALA A 43 5.95 -2.49 -3.40
N GLY A 44 5.25 -3.44 -2.78
CA GLY A 44 4.51 -3.21 -1.54
C GLY A 44 5.43 -2.72 -0.41
N MET A 45 6.56 -3.40 -0.20
CA MET A 45 7.53 -3.03 0.83
C MET A 45 8.10 -1.62 0.63
N PHE A 46 8.41 -1.23 -0.61
CA PHE A 46 8.89 0.11 -0.91
C PHE A 46 7.84 1.20 -0.70
N LEU A 47 6.57 0.90 -0.99
CA LEU A 47 5.46 1.84 -0.74
C LEU A 47 5.26 2.04 0.76
N VAL A 48 5.21 0.98 1.56
CA VAL A 48 5.11 1.08 3.04
C VAL A 48 6.29 1.89 3.59
N ARG A 49 7.52 1.58 3.16
CA ARG A 49 8.73 2.30 3.60
C ARG A 49 8.83 3.74 3.06
N GLY A 50 7.99 4.10 2.10
CA GLY A 50 7.86 5.43 1.55
C GLY A 50 6.83 6.31 2.26
N ALA A 51 5.96 5.72 3.10
CA ALA A 51 4.97 6.36 3.98
C ALA A 51 4.39 7.68 3.40
N ASP A 52 4.78 8.84 3.93
CA ASP A 52 4.29 10.18 3.53
C ASP A 52 4.34 10.45 2.03
N LYS A 53 5.34 9.89 1.32
CA LYS A 53 5.47 10.05 -0.14
C LYS A 53 4.56 9.09 -0.91
N ALA A 54 4.24 7.94 -0.31
CA ALA A 54 3.40 6.90 -0.89
C ALA A 54 1.91 7.23 -0.76
N GLU A 55 1.50 7.87 0.34
CA GLU A 55 0.12 8.25 0.62
C GLU A 55 -0.62 8.91 -0.56
N PRO A 56 -0.12 10.01 -1.18
CA PRO A 56 -0.85 10.64 -2.28
C PRO A 56 -0.98 9.75 -3.53
N LEU A 57 -0.11 8.76 -3.68
CA LEU A 57 -0.15 7.80 -4.79
C LEU A 57 -1.12 6.66 -4.50
N LEU A 58 -1.15 6.21 -3.25
CA LEU A 58 -2.08 5.20 -2.75
C LEU A 58 -3.50 5.77 -2.74
N GLU A 59 -3.70 7.02 -2.34
CA GLU A 59 -4.99 7.74 -2.45
C GLU A 59 -5.46 7.84 -3.90
N GLU A 60 -4.56 8.15 -4.84
CA GLU A 60 -4.91 8.14 -6.27
C GLU A 60 -5.31 6.73 -6.74
N ALA A 61 -4.59 5.69 -6.29
CA ALA A 61 -4.91 4.30 -6.62
C ALA A 61 -6.24 3.85 -6.01
N LEU A 62 -6.54 4.29 -4.79
CA LEU A 62 -7.77 4.06 -4.05
C LEU A 62 -8.96 4.70 -4.78
N ALA A 63 -8.83 5.98 -5.17
CA ALA A 63 -9.84 6.71 -5.94
C ALA A 63 -10.09 6.07 -7.33
N ARG A 64 -9.06 5.50 -7.95
CA ARG A 64 -9.16 4.78 -9.23
C ARG A 64 -9.55 3.31 -9.08
N ARG A 65 -9.75 2.81 -7.85
CA ARG A 65 -9.99 1.40 -7.51
C ARG A 65 -8.97 0.42 -8.12
N LYS A 66 -7.71 0.84 -8.21
CA LYS A 66 -6.62 0.04 -8.80
C LYS A 66 -5.91 -0.75 -7.73
N HIS A 67 -5.88 -2.08 -7.88
CA HIS A 67 -5.28 -3.01 -6.92
C HIS A 67 -5.79 -2.78 -5.48
N LEU A 68 -7.08 -2.47 -5.38
CA LEU A 68 -7.73 -1.94 -4.18
C LEU A 68 -7.45 -2.78 -2.91
N PRO A 69 -7.53 -4.13 -2.93
CA PRO A 69 -7.16 -4.96 -1.76
C PRO A 69 -5.74 -4.69 -1.26
N LYS A 70 -4.76 -4.67 -2.16
CA LYS A 70 -3.35 -4.47 -1.83
C LYS A 70 -3.05 -3.04 -1.37
N VAL A 71 -3.69 -2.06 -1.99
CA VAL A 71 -3.56 -0.65 -1.59
C VAL A 71 -4.07 -0.44 -0.17
N ILE A 72 -5.21 -1.05 0.18
CA ILE A 72 -5.77 -1.02 1.53
C ILE A 72 -4.79 -1.63 2.55
N THR A 73 -4.22 -2.80 2.24
CA THR A 73 -3.20 -3.43 3.11
C THR A 73 -1.98 -2.53 3.31
N ILE A 74 -1.45 -1.93 2.24
CA ILE A 74 -0.28 -1.03 2.32
C ILE A 74 -0.60 0.22 3.15
N LEU A 75 -1.78 0.82 2.98
CA LEU A 75 -2.21 1.96 3.78
C LEU A 75 -2.37 1.61 5.27
N ALA A 76 -2.87 0.41 5.58
CA ALA A 76 -2.92 -0.10 6.95
C ALA A 76 -1.52 -0.32 7.54
N ASP A 77 -0.59 -0.83 6.73
CA ASP A 77 0.81 -1.01 7.12
C ASP A 77 1.57 0.30 7.32
N ILE A 78 1.18 1.37 6.62
CA ILE A 78 1.66 2.73 6.90
C ILE A 78 1.15 3.18 8.28
N GLY A 79 -0.12 2.87 8.59
CA GLY A 79 -0.67 3.05 9.94
C GLY A 79 -1.34 4.39 10.19
N ASP A 80 -1.66 5.15 9.16
CA ASP A 80 -2.34 6.44 9.32
C ASP A 80 -3.83 6.23 9.68
N PRO A 81 -4.28 6.69 10.86
CA PRO A 81 -5.66 6.50 11.32
C PRO A 81 -6.70 7.24 10.46
N LYS A 82 -6.31 8.21 9.61
CA LYS A 82 -7.26 8.94 8.75
C LYS A 82 -8.01 8.03 7.77
N TYR A 83 -7.44 6.87 7.43
CA TYR A 83 -8.03 5.90 6.51
C TYR A 83 -9.04 4.96 7.18
N LYS A 84 -9.15 4.95 8.52
CA LYS A 84 -10.15 4.15 9.25
C LYS A 84 -11.59 4.28 8.72
N PRO A 85 -12.18 5.49 8.57
CA PRO A 85 -13.53 5.62 8.05
C PRO A 85 -13.67 5.09 6.63
N GLU A 86 -12.61 5.20 5.82
CA GLU A 86 -12.60 4.73 4.45
C GLU A 86 -12.52 3.20 4.38
N PHE A 87 -11.68 2.58 5.21
CA PHE A 87 -11.64 1.12 5.36
C PHE A 87 -12.97 0.57 5.86
N HIS A 88 -13.63 1.24 6.80
CA HIS A 88 -14.96 0.81 7.25
C HIS A 88 -15.95 0.76 6.09
N ARG A 89 -15.95 1.77 5.22
CA ARG A 89 -16.78 1.77 3.99
C ARG A 89 -16.43 0.63 3.03
N PHE A 90 -15.15 0.28 2.92
CA PHE A 90 -14.72 -0.85 2.08
C PHE A 90 -15.08 -2.22 2.65
N THR A 91 -15.38 -2.35 3.94
CA THR A 91 -15.87 -3.63 4.50
C THR A 91 -17.24 -4.07 3.95
N GLU A 92 -17.98 -3.13 3.37
CA GLU A 92 -19.27 -3.33 2.69
C GLU A 92 -19.13 -3.38 1.16
N ASP A 93 -17.90 -3.42 0.64
CA ASP A 93 -17.66 -3.48 -0.81
C ASP A 93 -18.20 -4.80 -1.38
N PRO A 94 -18.83 -4.79 -2.58
CA PRO A 94 -19.31 -6.00 -3.24
C PRO A 94 -18.19 -7.00 -3.59
N ASP A 95 -16.94 -6.55 -3.70
CA ASP A 95 -15.79 -7.43 -3.88
C ASP A 95 -15.35 -8.02 -2.52
N PRO A 96 -15.47 -9.35 -2.31
CA PRO A 96 -15.09 -9.98 -1.06
C PRO A 96 -13.60 -9.78 -0.72
N ALA A 97 -12.71 -9.72 -1.72
CA ALA A 97 -11.28 -9.52 -1.48
C ALA A 97 -10.98 -8.12 -0.91
N VAL A 98 -11.74 -7.12 -1.37
CA VAL A 98 -11.67 -5.74 -0.85
C VAL A 98 -12.21 -5.69 0.56
N ALA A 99 -13.38 -6.29 0.78
CA ALA A 99 -14.03 -6.31 2.09
C ALA A 99 -13.15 -6.99 3.15
N ASP A 100 -12.53 -8.12 2.81
CA ASP A 100 -11.63 -8.84 3.71
C ASP A 100 -10.35 -8.04 4.00
N SER A 101 -9.73 -7.47 2.96
CA SER A 101 -8.55 -6.61 3.13
C SER A 101 -8.85 -5.39 3.99
N ALA A 102 -10.05 -4.82 3.87
CA ALA A 102 -10.50 -3.69 4.69
C ALA A 102 -10.73 -4.07 6.16
N ARG A 103 -11.30 -5.26 6.42
CA ARG A 103 -11.45 -5.78 7.79
C ARG A 103 -10.10 -6.05 8.44
N ASP A 104 -9.17 -6.64 7.70
CA ASP A 104 -7.83 -6.91 8.19
C ASP A 104 -7.04 -5.61 8.42
N ALA A 105 -7.17 -4.64 7.51
CA ALA A 105 -6.61 -3.31 7.65
C ALA A 105 -7.09 -2.59 8.92
N LEU A 106 -8.39 -2.66 9.22
CA LEU A 106 -8.95 -2.11 10.46
C LEU A 106 -8.33 -2.78 11.69
N ARG A 107 -8.24 -4.13 11.70
CA ARG A 107 -7.62 -4.87 12.80
C ARG A 107 -6.16 -4.48 13.02
N VAL A 108 -5.39 -4.30 11.95
CA VAL A 108 -3.99 -3.85 12.02
C VAL A 108 -3.89 -2.43 12.59
N LEU A 109 -4.76 -1.52 12.15
CA LEU A 109 -4.80 -0.16 12.68
C LEU A 109 -5.22 -0.11 14.15
N GLU A 110 -6.15 -0.97 14.56
CA GLU A 110 -6.58 -1.12 15.96
C GLU A 110 -5.45 -1.65 16.83
N ALA A 111 -4.77 -2.73 16.40
CA ALA A 111 -3.62 -3.29 17.13
C ALA A 111 -2.46 -2.30 17.30
N ARG A 112 -2.28 -1.36 16.36
CA ARG A 112 -1.30 -0.27 16.48
C ARG A 112 -1.76 0.89 17.35
N GLN A 113 -3.08 1.05 17.52
CA GLN A 113 -3.72 2.10 18.30
C GLN A 113 -4.15 1.67 19.70
N GLU A 114 -3.89 0.43 20.09
CA GLU A 114 -3.76 0.03 21.48
C GLU A 114 -2.32 0.33 21.94
N PRO A 115 -1.97 1.59 22.30
CA PRO A 115 -0.82 1.76 23.17
C PRO A 115 -1.16 1.02 24.45
N ALA A 116 -0.18 0.30 24.99
CA ALA A 116 -0.24 -0.36 26.28
C ALA A 116 -0.95 0.49 27.35
N THR A 117 -2.27 0.32 27.49
CA THR A 117 -3.01 0.71 28.69
C THR A 117 -2.86 -0.44 29.67
N SER A 118 -1.77 -0.34 30.42
CA SER A 118 -1.58 -0.75 31.83
C SER A 118 -2.53 -1.81 32.41
N ASN A 119 -1.95 -2.93 32.84
CA ASN A 119 -1.66 -3.16 34.26
C ASN A 119 -0.55 -4.21 34.44
#